data_AF-A0A1C5Y2R7-F1
#
_entry.id   AF-A0A1C5Y2R7-F1
#
_cell.length_a   1.000
_cell.length_b   1.000
_cell.length_c   1.000
_cell.angle_alpha   90.00
_cell.angle_beta   90.00
_cell.angle_gamma   90.00
#
_symmetry.space_group_name_H-M   'P 1'
#
loop_
_entity.id
_entity.type
_entity.pdbx_description
1 polymer ?
#
loop_
_entity_poly.entity_id
_entity_poly.type
_entity_poly.pdbx_seq_one_letter_code
_entity_poly.pdbx_strand_id
1 'polypeptide(L)'
;MFSIGFIPLSVLDFIVTNLVSFWMGYQLCLFKKCLGVGYSTTICTGNIRTIGQFLYDALEEENKFYTIKLITFTVLTFSFALGAALGTLISISISVKSVWIPSIILLSQMIWIHTYDIIK
;
A
#
# COMPACT_ATOMS: atom_id res chain seq x y z
N MET A 1 -0.98 -7.03 12.76
CA MET A 1 -2.11 -6.07 12.78
C MET A 1 -3.33 -6.64 13.51
N PHE A 2 -3.80 -7.85 13.19
CA PHE A 2 -5.06 -8.41 13.74
C PHE A 2 -5.19 -8.34 15.27
N SER A 3 -4.15 -8.73 16.01
CA SER A 3 -4.14 -8.75 17.48
C SER A 3 -4.37 -7.39 18.12
N ILE A 4 -4.10 -6.29 17.40
CA ILE A 4 -4.28 -4.91 17.91
C ILE A 4 -5.76 -4.62 18.19
N GLY A 5 -6.68 -5.22 17.44
CA GLY A 5 -8.12 -5.01 17.65
C GLY A 5 -8.66 -5.61 18.96
N PHE A 6 -7.85 -6.41 19.68
CA PHE A 6 -8.18 -6.92 21.02
C PHE A 6 -7.58 -6.09 22.16
N ILE A 7 -6.76 -5.08 21.85
CA ILE A 7 -6.13 -4.25 22.87
C ILE A 7 -7.23 -3.39 23.54
N PRO A 8 -7.34 -3.43 24.88
CA PRO A 8 -8.34 -2.64 25.58
C PRO A 8 -7.98 -1.15 25.53
N LEU A 9 -9.02 -0.29 25.54
CA LEU A 9 -8.90 1.18 25.53
C LEU A 9 -8.17 1.77 26.75
N SER A 10 -7.89 0.96 27.78
CA SER A 10 -7.08 1.36 28.93
C SER A 10 -5.58 1.42 28.63
N VAL A 11 -5.13 0.83 27.53
CA VAL A 11 -3.72 0.86 27.09
C VAL A 11 -3.44 2.20 26.42
N LEU A 12 -2.24 2.73 26.65
CA LEU A 12 -1.80 4.00 26.08
C LEU A 12 -1.72 3.93 24.54
N ASP A 13 -2.36 4.90 23.86
CA ASP A 13 -2.44 4.98 22.39
C ASP A 13 -1.07 4.94 21.69
N PHE A 14 -0.02 5.42 22.36
CA PHE A 14 1.34 5.38 21.85
C PHE A 14 1.82 3.95 21.57
N ILE A 15 1.46 2.97 22.40
CA ILE A 15 1.87 1.56 22.19
C ILE A 15 1.26 1.04 20.89
N VAL A 16 -0.03 1.27 20.68
CA VAL A 16 -0.74 0.88 19.46
C VAL A 16 -0.15 1.58 18.24
N THR A 17 0.08 2.89 18.34
CA THR A 17 0.64 3.71 17.25
C THR A 17 2.03 3.24 16.83
N ASN A 18 2.90 2.87 17.77
CA ASN A 18 4.23 2.33 17.46
C ASN A 18 4.14 0.98 16.77
N LEU A 19 3.29 0.07 17.25
CA LEU A 19 3.08 -1.22 16.60
C LEU A 19 2.58 -1.02 15.17
N VAL A 20 1.58 -0.18 14.96
CA VAL A 20 1.06 0.14 13.61
C VAL A 20 2.14 0.73 12.71
N SER A 21 2.89 1.70 13.21
CA SER A 21 3.98 2.35 12.47
C SER A 21 5.10 1.37 12.12
N PHE A 22 5.46 0.46 13.02
CA PHE A 22 6.45 -0.59 12.77
C PHE A 22 6.02 -1.51 11.62
N TRP A 23 4.78 -1.98 11.63
CA TRP A 23 4.26 -2.83 10.55
C TRP A 23 4.15 -2.07 9.21
N MET A 24 3.80 -0.79 9.24
CA MET A 24 3.80 0.06 8.03
C MET A 24 5.21 0.23 7.47
N GLY A 25 6.20 0.49 8.32
CA GLY A 25 7.61 0.56 7.93
C GLY A 25 8.13 -0.75 7.34
N TYR A 26 7.72 -1.89 7.91
CA TYR A 26 8.06 -3.22 7.38
C TYR A 26 7.54 -3.41 5.95
N GLN A 27 6.28 -3.05 5.68
CA GLN A 27 5.70 -3.12 4.34
C GLN A 27 6.40 -2.20 3.34
N LEU A 28 6.74 -0.99 3.77
CA LEU A 28 7.47 -0.01 2.94
C LEU A 28 8.83 -0.58 2.49
N CYS A 29 9.54 -1.30 3.38
CA CYS A 29 10.84 -1.89 3.07
C CYS A 29 10.75 -3.12 2.17
N LEU A 30 9.70 -3.93 2.31
CA LEU A 30 9.47 -5.13 1.50
C LEU A 30 9.15 -4.78 0.04
N PHE A 31 8.26 -3.82 -0.17
CA PHE A 31 7.72 -3.49 -1.50
C PHE A 31 8.37 -2.23 -2.10
N LYS A 32 9.71 -2.14 -2.03
CA LYS A 32 10.48 -0.98 -2.49
C LYS A 32 10.71 -0.89 -4.00
N LYS A 33 10.31 -1.92 -4.77
CA LYS A 33 10.47 -1.98 -6.21
C LYS A 33 9.22 -2.53 -6.88
N CYS A 34 8.82 -1.92 -7.99
CA CYS A 34 7.77 -2.41 -8.89
C CYS A 34 8.30 -2.33 -10.33
N LEU A 35 8.17 -3.42 -11.11
CA LEU A 35 8.67 -3.49 -12.49
C LEU A 35 10.15 -3.05 -12.64
N GLY A 36 10.99 -3.40 -11.66
CA GLY A 36 12.41 -3.04 -11.62
C GLY A 36 12.71 -1.59 -11.21
N VAL A 37 11.68 -0.75 -11.02
CA VAL A 37 11.82 0.67 -10.67
C VAL A 37 11.52 0.87 -9.18
N GLY A 38 12.25 1.79 -8.53
CA GLY A 38 11.99 2.16 -7.14
C GLY A 38 10.56 2.69 -6.98
N TYR A 39 9.82 2.14 -6.01
CA TYR A 39 8.44 2.49 -5.72
C TYR A 39 8.22 2.53 -4.20
N SER A 40 7.37 3.43 -3.74
CA SER A 40 6.91 3.46 -2.34
C SER A 40 5.42 3.20 -2.26
N THR A 41 4.98 2.32 -1.36
CA THR A 41 3.55 2.02 -1.19
C THR A 41 2.77 3.13 -0.47
N THR A 42 3.44 4.06 0.21
CA THR A 42 2.81 5.12 1.02
C THR A 42 3.33 6.52 0.71
N ILE A 43 4.58 6.69 0.28
CA ILE A 43 5.17 8.00 -0.03
C ILE A 43 4.89 8.36 -1.49
N CYS A 44 3.82 9.12 -1.71
CA CYS A 44 3.31 9.40 -3.06
C CYS A 44 4.13 10.42 -3.85
N THR A 45 4.76 11.40 -3.20
CA THR A 45 5.46 12.51 -3.90
C THR A 45 6.59 12.01 -4.81
N GLY A 46 7.38 11.05 -4.31
CA GLY A 46 8.43 10.42 -5.10
C GLY A 46 7.88 9.64 -6.30
N ASN A 47 6.76 8.93 -6.10
CA ASN A 47 6.09 8.18 -7.17
C ASN A 47 5.51 9.11 -8.24
N ILE A 48 4.93 10.26 -7.86
CA ILE A 48 4.37 11.24 -8.81
C ILE A 48 5.47 11.78 -9.73
N ARG A 49 6.66 12.06 -9.20
CA ARG A 49 7.82 12.42 -10.03
C ARG A 49 8.13 11.33 -11.06
N THR A 50 8.17 10.06 -10.62
CA THR A 50 8.40 8.92 -11.52
C THR A 50 7.29 8.73 -12.54
N ILE A 51 6.03 8.95 -12.17
CA ILE A 51 4.89 8.98 -13.11
C ILE A 51 5.11 10.06 -14.17
N GLY A 52 5.54 11.26 -13.79
CA GLY A 52 5.86 12.34 -14.73
C GLY A 52 6.97 11.97 -15.70
N GLN A 53 7.99 11.25 -15.24
CA GLN A 53 9.06 10.71 -16.11
C GLN A 53 8.49 9.72 -17.12
N PHE A 54 7.69 8.74 -16.68
CA PHE A 54 7.06 7.79 -17.61
C PHE A 54 6.05 8.43 -18.55
N LEU A 55 5.41 9.52 -18.16
CA LEU A 55 4.51 10.27 -19.03
C LEU A 55 5.30 10.94 -20.14
N TYR A 56 6.41 11.59 -19.80
CA TYR A 56 7.31 12.18 -20.78
C TYR A 56 7.86 11.10 -21.73
N ASP A 57 8.39 10.01 -21.20
CA ASP A 57 8.93 8.90 -22.00
C ASP A 57 7.86 8.27 -22.91
N ALA A 58 6.62 8.11 -22.43
CA ALA A 58 5.52 7.55 -23.22
C ALA A 58 5.00 8.50 -24.32
N LEU A 59 5.26 9.80 -24.21
CA LEU A 59 4.92 10.80 -25.23
C LEU A 59 6.03 10.95 -26.26
N GLU A 60 7.30 10.80 -25.86
CA GLU A 60 8.46 10.90 -26.74
C GLU A 60 8.77 9.58 -27.46
N GLU A 61 8.82 8.48 -26.72
CA GLU A 61 8.98 7.13 -27.27
C GLU A 61 7.58 6.49 -27.41
N GLU A 62 7.14 6.18 -28.64
CA GLU A 62 5.89 5.44 -28.92
C GLU A 62 5.96 3.95 -28.48
N ASN A 63 6.64 3.68 -27.37
CA ASN A 63 6.87 2.35 -26.84
C ASN A 63 5.82 2.01 -25.78
N LYS A 64 5.02 0.98 -26.08
CA LYS A 64 3.96 0.44 -25.21
C LYS A 64 4.46 0.09 -23.80
N PHE A 65 5.75 -0.20 -23.63
CA PHE A 65 6.34 -0.50 -22.33
C PHE A 65 6.24 0.66 -21.33
N TYR A 66 6.49 1.90 -21.75
CA TYR A 66 6.37 3.07 -20.85
C TYR A 66 4.92 3.39 -20.53
N THR A 67 4.01 3.19 -21.49
CA THR A 67 2.57 3.32 -21.23
C THR A 67 2.10 2.36 -20.14
N ILE A 68 2.54 1.10 -20.17
CA ILE A 68 2.22 0.11 -19.13
C ILE A 68 2.75 0.57 -17.77
N LYS A 69 4.01 1.04 -17.70
CA LYS A 69 4.59 1.56 -16.46
C LYS A 69 3.85 2.80 -15.95
N LEU A 70 3.53 3.74 -16.83
CA LEU A 70 2.78 4.95 -16.54
C LEU A 70 1.44 4.61 -15.88
N ILE A 71 0.63 3.77 -16.53
CA ILE A 71 -0.68 3.36 -16.02
C ILE A 71 -0.53 2.62 -14.69
N THR A 72 0.40 1.67 -14.61
CA THR A 72 0.62 0.86 -13.40
C THR A 72 0.99 1.75 -12.21
N PHE A 73 1.98 2.63 -12.35
CA PHE A 73 2.43 3.50 -11.26
C PHE A 73 1.38 4.54 -10.89
N THR A 74 0.61 5.04 -11.86
CA THR A 74 -0.53 5.94 -11.62
C THR A 74 -1.58 5.26 -10.77
N VAL A 75 -2.07 4.08 -11.18
CA VAL A 75 -3.08 3.32 -10.44
C VAL A 75 -2.57 2.99 -9.04
N LEU A 76 -1.33 2.50 -8.90
CA LEU A 76 -0.74 2.19 -7.61
C LEU A 76 -0.68 3.42 -6.69
N THR A 77 -0.23 4.57 -7.19
CA THR A 77 -0.10 5.80 -6.39
C THR A 77 -1.45 6.36 -5.97
N PHE A 78 -2.43 6.43 -6.87
CA PHE A 78 -3.76 6.97 -6.54
C PHE A 78 -4.61 5.98 -5.73
N SER A 79 -4.32 4.68 -5.81
CA SER A 79 -4.99 3.68 -4.94
C SER A 79 -4.74 3.95 -3.46
N PHE A 80 -3.59 4.54 -3.09
CA PHE A 80 -3.31 4.93 -1.71
C PHE A 80 -4.31 5.98 -1.20
N ALA A 81 -4.55 7.04 -1.99
CA ALA A 81 -5.51 8.08 -1.64
C ALA A 81 -6.94 7.52 -1.50
N LEU A 82 -7.34 6.64 -2.42
CA LEU A 82 -8.63 5.94 -2.34
C LEU A 82 -8.73 5.07 -1.08
N GLY A 83 -7.68 4.30 -0.78
CA GLY A 83 -7.60 3.48 0.43
C GLY A 83 -7.68 4.31 1.72
N ALA A 84 -7.03 5.47 1.76
CA ALA A 84 -7.10 6.39 2.90
C ALA A 84 -8.51 6.97 3.11
N ALA A 85 -9.18 7.37 2.03
CA ALA A 85 -10.55 7.86 2.10
C ALA A 85 -11.52 6.77 2.60
N LEU A 86 -11.48 5.58 1.98
CA LEU A 86 -12.31 4.45 2.39
C LEU A 86 -12.00 4.01 3.83
N GLY A 87 -10.71 3.92 4.19
CA GLY A 87 -10.28 3.56 5.54
C GLY A 87 -10.75 4.55 6.61
N THR A 88 -10.78 5.85 6.27
CA THR A 88 -11.33 6.90 7.16
C THR A 88 -12.82 6.71 7.38
N LEU A 89 -13.60 6.52 6.31
CA LEU A 89 -15.05 6.30 6.40
C LEU A 89 -15.37 5.06 7.25
N ILE A 90 -14.66 3.96 7.04
CA ILE A 90 -14.86 2.73 7.80
C ILE A 90 -14.47 2.90 9.28
N SER A 91 -13.39 3.64 9.54
CA SER A 91 -12.93 3.89 10.91
C SER A 91 -13.94 4.72 11.72
N ILE A 92 -14.64 5.66 11.07
CA ILE A 92 -15.76 6.40 11.71
C ILE A 92 -16.91 5.45 12.08
N SER A 93 -17.20 4.45 11.24
CA SER A 93 -18.34 3.55 11.46
C SER A 93 -18.09 2.43 12.48
N ILE A 94 -16.88 1.85 12.52
CA ILE A 94 -16.59 0.61 13.29
C ILE A 94 -15.52 0.86 14.39
N SER A 95 -15.03 2.10 14.52
CA SER A 95 -14.05 2.51 15.54
C SER A 95 -12.82 1.58 15.55
N VAL A 96 -12.33 1.17 16.73
CA VAL A 96 -11.12 0.35 16.92
C VAL A 96 -11.14 -0.96 16.13
N LYS A 97 -12.33 -1.54 15.88
CA LYS A 97 -12.44 -2.81 15.14
C LYS A 97 -12.14 -2.67 13.65
N SER A 98 -12.02 -1.45 13.11
CA SER A 98 -11.67 -1.22 11.70
C SER A 98 -10.30 -1.82 11.34
N VAL A 99 -9.39 -2.00 12.30
CA VAL A 99 -8.05 -2.59 12.10
C VAL A 99 -8.08 -4.03 11.59
N TRP A 100 -9.19 -4.75 11.75
CA TRP A 100 -9.34 -6.11 11.23
C TRP A 100 -9.44 -6.15 9.70
N ILE A 101 -9.99 -5.10 9.09
CA ILE A 101 -10.16 -5.04 7.63
C ILE A 101 -8.81 -5.06 6.89
N PRO A 102 -7.86 -4.12 7.16
CA PRO A 102 -6.54 -4.21 6.54
C PRO A 102 -5.80 -5.50 6.93
N SER A 103 -6.07 -6.06 8.12
CA SER A 103 -5.48 -7.35 8.52
C SER A 103 -5.92 -8.51 7.62
N ILE A 104 -7.22 -8.60 7.29
CA ILE A 104 -7.76 -9.63 6.39
C ILE A 104 -7.25 -9.42 4.95
N ILE A 105 -7.23 -8.17 4.48
CA ILE A 105 -6.71 -7.84 3.15
C ILE A 105 -5.25 -8.28 3.04
N LEU A 106 -4.40 -7.95 4.02
CA LEU A 106 -2.99 -8.36 4.02
C LEU A 106 -2.82 -9.90 4.06
N LEU A 107 -3.67 -10.60 4.82
CA LEU A 107 -3.66 -12.07 4.84
C LEU A 107 -4.00 -12.65 3.46
N SER A 108 -5.02 -12.11 2.78
CA SER A 108 -5.36 -12.55 1.42
C SER A 108 -4.23 -12.30 0.41
N GLN A 109 -3.53 -11.17 0.54
CA GLN A 109 -2.38 -10.84 -0.32
C GLN A 109 -1.21 -11.78 -0.06
N MET A 110 -0.93 -12.10 1.21
CA MET A 110 0.09 -13.09 1.58
C MET A 110 -0.21 -14.45 0.95
N ILE A 111 -1.45 -14.93 1.07
CA ILE A 111 -1.86 -16.23 0.50
C ILE A 111 -1.69 -16.20 -1.02
N TRP A 112 -2.17 -15.13 -1.68
CA TRP A 112 -2.07 -14.99 -3.13
C TRP A 112 -0.62 -15.00 -3.62
N ILE A 113 0.28 -14.24 -2.97
CA ILE A 113 1.70 -14.21 -3.31
C ILE A 113 2.34 -15.59 -3.11
N HIS A 114 2.03 -16.27 -2.00
CA HIS A 114 2.57 -17.58 -1.71
C HIS A 114 2.12 -18.64 -2.72
N THR A 115 0.84 -18.64 -3.09
CA THR A 115 0.30 -19.55 -4.11
C THR A 115 0.91 -19.26 -5.48
N TYR A 116 1.09 -18.00 -5.86
CA TYR A 116 1.72 -17.62 -7.12
C TYR A 116 3.18 -18.12 -7.21
N ASP A 117 3.93 -18.05 -6.12
CA ASP A 117 5.32 -18.51 -6.05
C ASP A 117 5.43 -20.04 -6.14
N ILE A 118 4.44 -20.79 -5.62
CA ILE A 118 4.40 -22.27 -5.72
C ILE A 118 4.08 -22.74 -7.14
N ILE A 119 3.24 -22.01 -7.88
CA ILE A 119 2.76 -22.42 -9.21
C ILE A 119 3.81 -22.11 -10.31
N LYS A 120 4.71 -21.16 -10.05
CA LYS A 120 5.73 -20.72 -11.00
C LYS A 120 6.95 -21.63 -11.02
#